data_AF-A0A3N5P4R0-F1
#
_entry.id   AF-A0A3N5P4R0-F1
#
_cell.length_a   1.000
_cell.length_b   1.000
_cell.length_c   1.000
_cell.angle_alpha   90.00
_cell.angle_beta   90.00
_cell.angle_gamma   90.00
#
_symmetry.space_group_name_H-M   'P 1'
#
loop_
_entity.id
_entity.type
_entity.pdbx_description
1 polymer ?
#
loop_
_entity_poly.entity_id
_entity_poly.type
_entity_poly.pdbx_seq_one_letter_code
_entity_poly.pdbx_strand_id
1 'polypeptide(L)'
;GDNFSGAFLSGANLSGADFSGADLSGADLLRAYLSGADLLGAYLSGANLSGADLSGTDLSGADLSGADLSGANLSGADGINKNLVTPLILLLDQPGKIRAYKLINAKMEGPFNGGIKYEIGKSYEVKTANQDDNLQCAEGINLATLDWCMKNWKADCRILIAEFEAKDVACIPIATDGKFRVFRCEIVGEKDLKEIGLIK
;
A
#
# COMPACT_ATOMS: atom_id res chain seq x y z
N GLY A 1 -12.63 20.99 9.75
CA GLY A 1 -13.68 20.48 10.63
C GLY A 1 -13.21 20.54 12.05
N ASP A 2 -13.79 19.68 12.89
CA ASP A 2 -13.43 19.53 14.29
C ASP A 2 -12.00 18.97 14.47
N ASN A 3 -11.40 19.22 15.63
CA ASN A 3 -10.03 18.80 15.94
C ASN A 3 -10.02 17.71 17.03
N PHE A 4 -9.55 16.53 16.63
CA PHE A 4 -9.37 15.33 17.43
C PHE A 4 -7.95 14.76 17.27
N SER A 5 -6.98 15.58 16.86
CA SER A 5 -5.62 15.08 16.66
C SER A 5 -5.03 14.56 17.98
N GLY A 6 -4.41 13.38 17.90
CA GLY A 6 -3.90 12.66 19.08
C GLY A 6 -4.95 12.21 20.10
N ALA A 7 -6.24 12.24 19.78
CA ALA A 7 -7.30 11.83 20.70
C ALA A 7 -7.21 10.33 21.03
N PHE A 8 -7.57 9.96 22.27
CA PHE A 8 -7.68 8.57 22.71
C PHE A 8 -9.13 8.09 22.56
N LEU A 9 -9.40 7.37 21.47
CA LEU A 9 -10.71 6.88 21.04
C LEU A 9 -10.74 5.34 20.88
N SER A 10 -9.75 4.66 21.43
CA SER A 10 -9.66 3.20 21.50
C SER A 10 -10.98 2.56 21.96
N GLY A 11 -11.55 1.68 21.13
CA GLY A 11 -12.80 0.97 21.41
C GLY A 11 -14.07 1.83 21.47
N ALA A 12 -13.99 3.11 21.09
CA ALA A 12 -15.14 4.00 21.11
C ALA A 12 -16.21 3.55 20.10
N ASN A 13 -17.49 3.76 20.44
CA ASN A 13 -18.57 3.63 19.48
C ASN A 13 -18.82 4.98 18.81
N LEU A 14 -18.43 5.06 17.54
CA LEU A 14 -18.49 6.21 16.66
C LEU A 14 -19.25 5.88 15.37
N SER A 15 -20.05 4.80 15.36
CA SER A 15 -20.80 4.34 14.20
C SER A 15 -21.77 5.44 13.73
N GLY A 16 -21.74 5.75 12.43
CA GLY A 16 -22.58 6.78 11.82
C GLY A 16 -22.24 8.22 12.21
N ALA A 17 -21.12 8.47 12.89
CA ALA A 17 -20.68 9.81 13.22
C ALA A 17 -20.25 10.59 11.96
N ASP A 18 -20.41 11.92 11.99
CA ASP A 18 -19.90 12.82 10.97
C ASP A 18 -18.53 13.35 11.40
N PHE A 19 -17.49 12.94 10.68
CA PHE A 19 -16.11 13.41 10.79
C PHE A 19 -15.63 14.04 9.48
N SER A 20 -16.54 14.50 8.63
CA SER A 20 -16.19 15.12 7.36
C SER A 20 -15.25 16.33 7.57
N GLY A 21 -14.06 16.26 6.95
CA GLY A 21 -13.00 17.25 7.09
C GLY A 21 -12.45 17.43 8.51
N ALA A 22 -12.67 16.48 9.42
CA ALA A 22 -12.11 16.52 10.78
C ALA A 22 -10.60 16.22 10.78
N ASP A 23 -9.88 16.77 11.74
CA ASP A 23 -8.49 16.40 11.99
C ASP A 23 -8.41 15.31 13.07
N LEU A 24 -8.09 14.10 12.65
CA LEU A 24 -7.87 12.89 13.46
C LEU A 24 -6.40 12.44 13.37
N SER A 25 -5.49 13.32 12.95
CA SER A 25 -4.09 12.96 12.75
C SER A 25 -3.47 12.45 14.06
N GLY A 26 -2.83 11.29 14.01
CA GLY A 26 -2.23 10.63 15.18
C GLY A 26 -3.21 10.15 16.25
N ALA A 27 -4.53 10.18 16.00
CA ALA A 27 -5.53 9.69 16.96
C ALA A 27 -5.38 8.17 17.16
N ASP A 28 -5.66 7.72 18.39
CA ASP A 28 -5.73 6.31 18.73
C ASP A 28 -7.18 5.81 18.62
N LEU A 29 -7.48 5.12 17.53
CA LEU A 29 -8.78 4.54 17.17
C LEU A 29 -8.72 2.99 17.17
N LEU A 30 -7.79 2.39 17.93
CA LEU A 30 -7.65 0.95 18.04
C LEU A 30 -9.00 0.30 18.37
N ARG A 31 -9.46 -0.60 17.51
CA ARG A 31 -10.73 -1.33 17.63
C ARG A 31 -11.96 -0.44 17.82
N ALA A 32 -11.92 0.81 17.36
CA ALA A 32 -13.08 1.69 17.36
C ALA A 32 -14.16 1.17 16.39
N TYR A 33 -15.43 1.40 16.74
CA TYR A 33 -16.56 1.11 15.86
C TYR A 33 -16.89 2.37 15.05
N LEU A 34 -16.56 2.39 13.76
CA LEU A 34 -16.75 3.51 12.84
C LEU A 34 -17.73 3.15 11.71
N SER A 35 -18.47 2.05 11.83
CA SER A 35 -19.33 1.55 10.76
C SER A 35 -20.31 2.64 10.28
N GLY A 36 -20.28 2.96 8.99
CA GLY A 36 -21.13 3.97 8.37
C GLY A 36 -20.80 5.43 8.73
N ALA A 37 -19.68 5.70 9.40
CA ALA A 37 -19.24 7.07 9.66
C ALA A 37 -18.85 7.80 8.35
N ASP A 38 -19.09 9.11 8.32
CA ASP A 38 -18.64 9.99 7.24
C ASP A 38 -17.23 10.51 7.57
N LEU A 39 -16.24 10.12 6.77
CA LEU A 39 -14.84 10.53 6.89
C LEU A 39 -14.38 11.29 5.63
N LEU A 40 -15.31 11.85 4.86
CA LEU A 40 -15.03 12.60 3.64
C LEU A 40 -14.02 13.72 3.91
N GLY A 41 -12.85 13.66 3.27
CA GLY A 41 -11.81 14.66 3.43
C GLY A 41 -11.16 14.74 4.82
N ALA A 42 -11.36 13.75 5.69
CA ALA A 42 -10.77 13.74 7.03
C ALA A 42 -9.23 13.59 6.99
N TYR A 43 -8.53 14.21 7.93
CA TYR A 43 -7.09 14.03 8.11
C TYR A 43 -6.85 12.92 9.12
N LEU A 44 -6.36 11.76 8.67
CA LEU A 44 -6.10 10.57 9.49
C LEU A 44 -4.60 10.22 9.50
N SER A 45 -3.74 11.17 9.12
CA SER A 45 -2.30 10.90 8.99
C SER A 45 -1.71 10.38 10.32
N GLY A 46 -1.03 9.24 10.27
CA GLY A 46 -0.44 8.61 11.47
C GLY A 46 -1.44 8.07 12.51
N ALA A 47 -2.75 8.04 12.24
CA ALA A 47 -3.74 7.52 13.19
C ALA A 47 -3.62 6.00 13.35
N ASN A 48 -3.90 5.48 14.55
CA ASN A 48 -3.98 4.04 14.81
C ASN A 48 -5.42 3.55 14.64
N LEU A 49 -5.73 2.92 13.51
CA LEU A 49 -7.03 2.32 13.19
C LEU A 49 -6.99 0.78 13.27
N SER A 50 -5.99 0.20 13.95
CA SER A 50 -5.83 -1.25 14.00
C SER A 50 -7.08 -1.93 14.57
N GLY A 51 -7.61 -2.92 13.85
CA GLY A 51 -8.81 -3.65 14.22
C GLY A 51 -10.11 -2.83 14.25
N ALA A 52 -10.12 -1.59 13.76
CA ALA A 52 -11.32 -0.76 13.73
C ALA A 52 -12.35 -1.27 12.71
N ASP A 53 -13.63 -1.05 12.98
CA ASP A 53 -14.71 -1.34 12.03
C ASP A 53 -15.03 -0.11 11.19
N LEU A 54 -14.47 -0.03 9.98
CA LEU A 54 -14.69 1.03 8.99
C LEU A 54 -15.68 0.58 7.90
N SER A 55 -16.56 -0.38 8.21
CA SER A 55 -17.50 -0.88 7.20
C SER A 55 -18.49 0.21 6.77
N GLY A 56 -18.67 0.38 5.46
CA GLY A 56 -19.62 1.36 4.90
C GLY A 56 -19.26 2.84 5.14
N THR A 57 -18.03 3.17 5.54
CA THR A 57 -17.60 4.57 5.71
C THR A 57 -17.31 5.24 4.37
N ASP A 58 -17.54 6.55 4.24
CA ASP A 58 -17.00 7.33 3.13
C ASP A 58 -15.63 7.91 3.50
N LEU A 59 -14.55 7.43 2.88
CA LEU A 59 -13.17 7.90 3.05
C LEU A 59 -12.71 8.76 1.86
N SER A 60 -13.64 9.26 1.03
CA SER A 60 -13.29 9.98 -0.20
C SER A 60 -12.47 11.23 0.12
N GLY A 61 -11.26 11.31 -0.45
CA GLY A 61 -10.35 12.44 -0.20
C GLY A 61 -9.76 12.50 1.22
N ALA A 62 -9.96 11.49 2.07
CA ALA A 62 -9.32 11.41 3.37
C ALA A 62 -7.80 11.19 3.23
N ASP A 63 -7.01 11.82 4.10
CA ASP A 63 -5.56 11.61 4.17
C ASP A 63 -5.23 10.50 5.19
N LEU A 64 -4.94 9.30 4.70
CA LEU A 64 -4.56 8.14 5.51
C LEU A 64 -3.03 7.94 5.59
N SER A 65 -2.23 8.96 5.24
CA SER A 65 -0.77 8.83 5.18
C SER A 65 -0.18 8.36 6.51
N GLY A 66 0.40 7.16 6.53
CA GLY A 66 1.01 6.58 7.73
C GLY A 66 0.03 6.07 8.79
N ALA A 67 -1.28 6.04 8.50
CA ALA A 67 -2.25 5.42 9.39
C ALA A 67 -2.07 3.89 9.46
N ASP A 68 -2.29 3.29 10.63
CA ASP A 68 -2.29 1.85 10.82
C ASP A 68 -3.70 1.27 10.64
N LEU A 69 -3.95 0.54 9.56
CA LEU A 69 -5.22 -0.13 9.27
C LEU A 69 -5.16 -1.65 9.52
N SER A 70 -4.17 -2.14 10.27
CA SER A 70 -3.93 -3.57 10.47
C SER A 70 -5.16 -4.24 11.08
N GLY A 71 -5.76 -5.18 10.35
CA GLY A 71 -6.96 -5.90 10.78
C GLY A 71 -8.25 -5.07 10.78
N ALA A 72 -8.26 -3.85 10.22
CA ALA A 72 -9.47 -3.04 10.10
C ALA A 72 -10.46 -3.64 9.10
N ASN A 73 -11.75 -3.54 9.39
CA ASN A 73 -12.81 -3.97 8.47
C ASN A 73 -13.17 -2.84 7.50
N LEU A 74 -12.81 -2.99 6.22
CA LEU A 74 -13.11 -2.02 5.14
C LEU A 74 -14.23 -2.50 4.20
N SER A 75 -15.08 -3.44 4.64
CA SER A 75 -16.19 -3.94 3.81
C SER A 75 -17.12 -2.79 3.42
N GLY A 76 -17.33 -2.54 2.12
CA GLY A 76 -18.20 -1.47 1.65
C GLY A 76 -17.73 -0.03 1.93
N ALA A 77 -16.50 0.20 2.40
CA ALA A 77 -15.97 1.57 2.51
C ALA A 77 -15.74 2.19 1.12
N ASP A 78 -16.18 3.44 0.96
CA ASP A 78 -16.04 4.25 -0.26
C ASP A 78 -14.81 5.16 -0.17
N GLY A 79 -14.34 5.67 -1.32
CA GLY A 79 -13.22 6.63 -1.35
C GLY A 79 -11.83 6.07 -1.02
N ILE A 80 -11.78 4.89 -0.40
CA ILE A 80 -10.57 4.08 -0.27
C ILE A 80 -10.53 3.06 -1.40
N ASN A 81 -9.54 3.16 -2.28
CA ASN A 81 -9.25 2.02 -3.13
C ASN A 81 -8.50 1.02 -2.27
N LYS A 82 -9.11 -0.14 -2.06
CA LYS A 82 -8.53 -1.27 -1.32
C LYS A 82 -7.17 -1.73 -1.86
N ASN A 83 -6.75 -1.23 -3.03
CA ASN A 83 -5.45 -1.43 -3.67
C ASN A 83 -4.54 -0.18 -3.74
N LEU A 84 -4.99 1.02 -3.32
CA LEU A 84 -4.20 2.28 -3.38
C LEU A 84 -3.63 2.71 -2.03
N VAL A 85 -4.11 2.18 -0.91
CA VAL A 85 -3.73 2.71 0.42
C VAL A 85 -3.11 1.65 1.31
N THR A 86 -2.40 0.69 0.72
CA THR A 86 -1.58 -0.22 1.52
C THR A 86 -0.17 0.37 1.59
N PRO A 87 0.17 1.20 2.61
CA PRO A 87 1.57 1.34 2.95
C PRO A 87 2.12 -0.08 3.13
N LEU A 88 3.23 -0.35 2.47
CA LEU A 88 3.82 -1.67 2.36
C LEU A 88 3.94 -2.43 3.69
N ILE A 89 4.01 -1.69 4.81
CA ILE A 89 4.03 -2.24 6.16
C ILE A 89 2.77 -3.06 6.51
N LEU A 90 1.60 -2.72 5.94
CA LEU A 90 0.35 -3.47 6.13
C LEU A 90 0.26 -4.74 5.27
N LEU A 91 1.15 -4.91 4.29
CA LEU A 91 1.25 -6.15 3.51
C LEU A 91 2.03 -7.23 4.28
N LEU A 92 2.84 -6.88 5.28
CA LEU A 92 3.73 -7.81 5.99
C LEU A 92 3.00 -8.72 7.00
N ASP A 93 1.87 -8.29 7.54
CA ASP A 93 1.07 -9.04 8.51
C ASP A 93 -0.05 -9.90 7.87
N GLN A 94 -0.13 -9.95 6.54
CA GLN A 94 -1.12 -10.76 5.82
C GLN A 94 -0.62 -12.21 5.63
N PRO A 95 -1.37 -13.24 6.08
CA PRO A 95 -1.04 -14.62 5.77
C PRO A 95 -1.26 -14.91 4.28
N GLY A 96 -0.27 -15.49 3.60
CA GLY A 96 -0.37 -15.96 2.23
C GLY A 96 0.42 -15.14 1.21
N LYS A 97 -0.05 -15.14 -0.05
CA LYS A 97 0.61 -14.43 -1.15
C LYS A 97 0.24 -12.94 -1.16
N ILE A 98 1.25 -12.09 -1.10
CA ILE A 98 1.19 -10.64 -1.24
C ILE A 98 1.36 -10.27 -2.71
N ARG A 99 0.64 -9.25 -3.18
CA ARG A 99 0.79 -8.70 -4.53
C ARG A 99 1.34 -7.29 -4.52
N ALA A 100 2.29 -7.03 -5.41
CA ALA A 100 2.78 -5.69 -5.72
C ALA A 100 3.13 -5.57 -7.20
N TYR A 101 3.69 -4.43 -7.60
CA TYR A 101 3.86 -4.09 -9.00
C TYR A 101 5.32 -3.97 -9.41
N LYS A 102 5.60 -4.35 -10.64
CA LYS A 102 6.90 -4.19 -11.28
C LYS A 102 6.74 -3.38 -12.55
N LEU A 103 7.24 -2.15 -12.55
CA LEU A 103 7.38 -1.37 -13.77
C LEU A 103 8.58 -1.89 -14.57
N ILE A 104 8.37 -2.18 -15.86
CA ILE A 104 9.42 -2.59 -16.79
C ILE A 104 9.40 -1.73 -18.05
N ASN A 105 10.55 -1.60 -18.71
CA ASN A 105 10.69 -0.95 -20.02
C ASN A 105 10.46 -1.93 -21.19
N ALA A 106 10.55 -1.44 -22.42
CA ALA A 106 10.41 -2.24 -23.63
C ALA A 106 11.41 -3.42 -23.77
N LYS A 107 12.52 -3.41 -23.02
CA LYS A 107 13.51 -4.51 -22.96
C LYS A 107 13.19 -5.55 -21.88
N MET A 108 12.04 -5.42 -21.21
CA MET A 108 11.60 -6.24 -20.08
C MET A 108 12.43 -6.05 -18.81
N GLU A 109 13.14 -4.93 -18.70
CA GLU A 109 14.01 -4.61 -17.55
C GLU A 109 13.33 -3.60 -16.64
N GLY A 110 13.56 -3.70 -15.33
CA GLY A 110 13.11 -2.68 -14.38
C GLY A 110 13.88 -1.36 -14.54
N PRO A 111 13.38 -0.23 -14.01
CA PRO A 111 13.99 1.10 -14.15
C PRO A 111 15.42 1.21 -13.60
N PHE A 112 15.83 0.27 -12.74
CA PHE A 112 17.21 0.12 -12.28
C PHE A 112 17.71 -1.24 -12.77
N ASN A 113 18.50 -1.23 -13.84
CA ASN A 113 18.97 -2.39 -14.62
C ASN A 113 19.82 -3.38 -13.80
N GLY A 114 19.17 -4.21 -12.99
CA GLY A 114 19.79 -5.30 -12.21
C GLY A 114 20.06 -6.58 -13.01
N GLY A 115 20.12 -6.51 -14.35
CA GLY A 115 20.37 -7.66 -15.24
C GLY A 115 19.23 -8.67 -15.39
N ILE A 116 18.13 -8.51 -14.66
CA ILE A 116 16.96 -9.41 -14.72
C ILE A 116 15.95 -8.91 -15.75
N LYS A 117 15.49 -9.82 -16.61
CA LYS A 117 14.37 -9.61 -17.54
C LYS A 117 13.12 -10.33 -17.04
N TYR A 118 12.02 -9.60 -16.89
CA TYR A 118 10.80 -10.08 -16.26
C TYR A 118 9.77 -10.52 -17.29
N GLU A 119 9.22 -11.72 -17.10
CA GLU A 119 8.25 -12.36 -17.97
C GLU A 119 7.11 -12.95 -17.13
N ILE A 120 5.90 -12.93 -17.66
CA ILE A 120 4.72 -13.50 -17.01
C ILE A 120 4.87 -15.02 -16.90
N GLY A 121 4.50 -15.59 -15.75
CA GLY A 121 4.61 -17.01 -15.42
C GLY A 121 6.01 -17.45 -14.98
N LYS A 122 6.92 -16.52 -14.68
CA LYS A 122 8.28 -16.81 -14.21
C LYS A 122 8.49 -16.40 -12.77
N SER A 123 9.29 -17.19 -12.07
CA SER A 123 9.79 -16.90 -10.72
C SER A 123 11.22 -16.38 -10.78
N TYR A 124 11.54 -15.44 -9.90
CA TYR A 124 12.82 -14.76 -9.83
C TYR A 124 13.36 -14.81 -8.40
N GLU A 125 14.68 -14.97 -8.27
CA GLU A 125 15.36 -15.00 -6.98
C GLU A 125 16.71 -14.26 -7.07
N VAL A 126 17.02 -13.44 -6.06
CA VAL A 126 18.30 -12.74 -5.92
C VAL A 126 18.96 -13.22 -4.62
N LYS A 127 19.90 -14.15 -4.74
CA LYS A 127 20.56 -14.80 -3.59
C LYS A 127 21.49 -13.88 -2.80
N THR A 128 21.98 -12.81 -3.43
CA THR A 128 22.84 -11.81 -2.82
C THR A 128 22.06 -10.69 -2.13
N ALA A 129 20.73 -10.77 -2.12
CA ALA A 129 19.89 -9.77 -1.50
C ALA A 129 20.21 -9.65 0.00
N ASN A 130 20.66 -8.48 0.41
CA ASN A 130 21.04 -8.23 1.79
C ASN A 130 19.77 -8.13 2.66
N GLN A 131 19.75 -8.88 3.77
CA GLN A 131 18.64 -8.95 4.72
C GLN A 131 18.85 -8.01 5.93
N ASP A 132 19.87 -7.14 5.89
CA ASP A 132 20.13 -6.17 6.95
C ASP A 132 19.18 -4.97 6.81
N ASP A 133 18.21 -4.91 7.71
CA ASP A 133 17.21 -3.83 7.81
C ASP A 133 17.82 -2.44 8.03
N ASN A 134 19.10 -2.34 8.41
CA ASN A 134 19.80 -1.06 8.60
C ASN A 134 20.44 -0.52 7.32
N LEU A 135 20.50 -1.31 6.24
CA LEU A 135 21.16 -0.93 5.00
C LEU A 135 20.12 -0.52 3.94
N GLN A 136 20.06 0.79 3.65
CA GLN A 136 19.16 1.38 2.65
C GLN A 136 19.38 0.86 1.21
N CYS A 137 20.48 0.13 0.96
CA CYS A 137 20.94 -0.37 -0.33
C CYS A 137 21.18 -1.87 -0.33
N ALA A 138 20.16 -2.68 -0.05
CA ALA A 138 20.20 -4.11 -0.33
C ALA A 138 20.04 -4.39 -1.84
N GLU A 139 20.80 -5.33 -2.39
CA GLU A 139 20.48 -5.93 -3.70
C GLU A 139 19.12 -6.63 -3.62
N GLY A 140 18.37 -6.70 -4.71
CA GLY A 140 17.07 -7.38 -4.71
C GLY A 140 16.17 -7.02 -5.87
N ILE A 141 15.03 -7.68 -5.94
CA ILE A 141 13.99 -7.39 -6.94
C ILE A 141 13.20 -6.18 -6.45
N ASN A 142 13.45 -5.03 -7.07
CA ASN A 142 12.69 -3.81 -6.78
C ASN A 142 11.22 -3.99 -7.21
N LEU A 143 10.29 -3.95 -6.28
CA LEU A 143 8.85 -3.87 -6.48
C LEU A 143 8.34 -2.52 -5.98
N ALA A 144 7.13 -2.15 -6.36
CA ALA A 144 6.55 -0.88 -6.01
C ALA A 144 5.03 -0.94 -5.84
N THR A 145 4.49 0.10 -5.20
CA THR A 145 3.08 0.44 -5.20
C THR A 145 2.62 0.84 -6.60
N LEU A 146 1.31 0.76 -6.85
CA LEU A 146 0.73 1.19 -8.11
C LEU A 146 0.97 2.69 -8.35
N ASP A 147 0.85 3.51 -7.31
CA ASP A 147 1.07 4.96 -7.36
C ASP A 147 2.47 5.32 -7.83
N TRP A 148 3.48 4.64 -7.29
CA TRP A 148 4.85 4.83 -7.75
C TRP A 148 4.97 4.44 -9.22
N CYS A 149 4.38 3.31 -9.63
CA CYS A 149 4.41 2.90 -11.03
C CYS A 149 3.70 3.92 -11.94
N MET A 150 2.54 4.45 -11.57
CA MET A 150 1.81 5.46 -12.35
C MET A 150 2.62 6.75 -12.50
N LYS A 151 3.20 7.26 -11.40
CA LYS A 151 4.02 8.48 -11.42
C LYS A 151 5.26 8.35 -12.29
N ASN A 152 5.80 7.14 -12.43
CA ASN A 152 7.03 6.88 -13.18
C ASN A 152 6.80 6.19 -14.53
N TRP A 153 5.54 5.97 -14.92
CA TRP A 153 5.19 5.29 -16.15
C TRP A 153 5.56 6.12 -17.40
N LYS A 154 5.93 5.42 -18.48
CA LYS A 154 6.20 5.99 -19.81
C LYS A 154 5.53 5.14 -20.89
N ALA A 155 5.35 5.71 -22.08
CA ALA A 155 4.60 5.10 -23.18
C ALA A 155 5.03 3.67 -23.57
N ASP A 156 6.31 3.34 -23.38
CA ASP A 156 6.93 2.06 -23.70
C ASP A 156 7.07 1.13 -22.47
N CYS A 157 6.55 1.55 -21.31
CA CYS A 157 6.59 0.78 -20.08
C CYS A 157 5.36 -0.10 -19.90
N ARG A 158 5.58 -1.24 -19.26
CA ARG A 158 4.54 -2.20 -18.82
C ARG A 158 4.56 -2.32 -17.31
N ILE A 159 3.42 -2.61 -16.71
CA ILE A 159 3.31 -2.90 -15.28
C ILE A 159 2.98 -4.37 -15.11
N LEU A 160 3.88 -5.11 -14.48
CA LEU A 160 3.67 -6.51 -14.14
C LEU A 160 3.15 -6.63 -12.71
N ILE A 161 2.38 -7.69 -12.46
CA ILE A 161 1.89 -8.08 -11.14
C ILE A 161 2.83 -9.15 -10.60
N ALA A 162 3.45 -8.87 -9.46
CA ALA A 162 4.33 -9.78 -8.75
C ALA A 162 3.65 -10.32 -7.49
N GLU A 163 3.76 -11.64 -7.26
CA GLU A 163 3.35 -12.34 -6.04
C GLU A 163 4.57 -12.80 -5.22
N PHE A 164 4.52 -12.65 -3.90
CA PHE A 164 5.56 -13.07 -2.97
C PHE A 164 4.98 -13.31 -1.57
N GLU A 165 5.72 -13.93 -0.66
CA GLU A 165 5.30 -14.05 0.75
C GLU A 165 6.04 -13.03 1.63
N ALA A 166 5.53 -12.72 2.82
CA ALA A 166 6.18 -11.78 3.75
C ALA A 166 7.65 -12.17 4.05
N LYS A 167 7.91 -13.48 4.17
CA LYS A 167 9.27 -14.02 4.37
C LYS A 167 10.24 -13.74 3.21
N ASP A 168 9.73 -13.38 2.03
CA ASP A 168 10.52 -13.11 0.82
C ASP A 168 10.94 -11.63 0.70
N VAL A 169 10.51 -10.77 1.62
CA VAL A 169 10.89 -9.36 1.67
C VAL A 169 12.34 -9.24 2.13
N ALA A 170 13.13 -8.46 1.39
CA ALA A 170 14.54 -8.24 1.67
C ALA A 170 14.79 -6.91 2.38
N CYS A 171 14.10 -5.83 1.97
CA CYS A 171 14.30 -4.51 2.56
C CYS A 171 13.13 -3.58 2.23
N ILE A 172 12.75 -2.78 3.22
CA ILE A 172 11.79 -1.68 3.09
C ILE A 172 12.51 -0.39 3.52
N PRO A 173 12.79 0.54 2.59
CA PRO A 173 13.42 1.80 2.94
C PRO A 173 12.59 2.62 3.95
N ILE A 174 13.21 3.22 4.95
CA ILE A 174 12.49 3.97 6.01
C ILE A 174 11.73 5.20 5.45
N ALA A 175 12.13 5.72 4.28
CA ALA A 175 11.48 6.81 3.56
C ALA A 175 11.03 6.36 2.15
N THR A 176 10.18 5.31 2.05
CA THR A 176 9.78 4.81 0.72
C THR A 176 8.93 5.84 -0.02
N ASP A 177 9.27 6.07 -1.28
CA ASP A 177 8.40 6.66 -2.30
C ASP A 177 7.34 5.65 -2.82
N GLY A 178 7.19 4.49 -2.15
CA GLY A 178 6.37 3.36 -2.59
C GLY A 178 7.17 2.19 -3.16
N LYS A 179 8.50 2.21 -3.11
CA LYS A 179 9.36 1.07 -3.53
C LYS A 179 9.83 0.21 -2.37
N PHE A 180 10.11 -1.04 -2.69
CA PHE A 180 10.75 -1.99 -1.79
C PHE A 180 11.43 -3.12 -2.53
N ARG A 181 12.08 -4.02 -1.78
CA ARG A 181 12.83 -5.13 -2.35
C ARG A 181 12.38 -6.45 -1.76
N VAL A 182 12.24 -7.42 -2.64
CA VAL A 182 12.08 -8.83 -2.30
C VAL A 182 13.28 -9.59 -2.84
N PHE A 183 13.67 -10.67 -2.16
CA PHE A 183 14.67 -11.58 -2.68
C PHE A 183 14.05 -12.67 -3.56
N ARG A 184 12.73 -12.90 -3.47
CA ARG A 184 11.99 -13.81 -4.34
C ARG A 184 10.61 -13.29 -4.69
N CYS A 185 10.19 -13.47 -5.95
CA CYS A 185 8.79 -13.28 -6.37
C CYS A 185 8.44 -14.07 -7.63
N GLU A 186 7.16 -14.25 -7.88
CA GLU A 186 6.59 -14.78 -9.13
C GLU A 186 5.86 -13.67 -9.89
N ILE A 187 6.09 -13.55 -11.19
CA ILE A 187 5.29 -12.65 -12.03
C ILE A 187 4.06 -13.41 -12.53
N VAL A 188 2.88 -12.97 -12.15
CA VAL A 188 1.62 -13.71 -12.40
C VAL A 188 0.73 -13.05 -13.44
N GLY A 189 1.02 -11.80 -13.82
CA GLY A 189 0.21 -11.10 -14.81
C GLY A 189 0.75 -9.73 -15.15
N GLU A 190 -0.06 -9.00 -15.89
CA GLU A 190 0.19 -7.63 -16.32
C GLU A 190 -1.04 -6.77 -16.01
N LYS A 191 -0.79 -5.48 -15.78
CA LYS A 191 -1.79 -4.44 -15.64
C LYS A 191 -1.52 -3.40 -16.73
N ASP A 192 -2.42 -3.29 -17.70
CA ASP A 192 -2.38 -2.16 -18.64
C ASP A 192 -3.09 -0.96 -18.00
N LEU A 193 -2.35 0.13 -17.78
CA LEU A 193 -2.88 1.36 -17.21
C LEU A 193 -3.82 2.12 -18.17
N LYS A 194 -3.63 1.96 -19.49
CA LYS A 194 -4.47 2.61 -20.51
C LYS A 194 -5.85 1.96 -20.56
N GLU A 195 -5.90 0.62 -20.50
CA GLU A 195 -7.15 -0.14 -20.55
C GLU A 195 -8.08 0.16 -19.37
N ILE A 196 -7.51 0.51 -18.21
CA ILE A 196 -8.25 0.86 -17.00
C ILE A 196 -8.45 2.37 -16.81
N GLY A 197 -8.10 3.19 -17.81
CA GLY A 197 -8.36 4.63 -17.83
C GLY A 197 -7.56 5.45 -16.82
N LEU A 198 -6.47 4.92 -16.27
CA LEU A 198 -5.65 5.61 -15.27
C LEU A 198 -4.60 6.55 -15.88
N ILE A 199 -4.36 6.44 -17.18
CA ILE A 199 -3.47 7.33 -17.95
C ILE A 199 -4.12 7.63 -19.32
N LYS A 200 -3.93 8.85 -19.83
CA LYS A 200 -4.45 9.30 -21.12
C LYS A 200 -3.54 8.94 -22.28
#